data_AF-A0A0K8Q9P2-F1
#
_entry.id   AF-A0A0K8Q9P2-F1
#
_cell.length_a   1.000
_cell.length_b   1.000
_cell.length_c   1.000
_cell.angle_alpha   90.00
_cell.angle_beta   90.00
_cell.angle_gamma   90.00
#
_symmetry.space_group_name_H-M   'P 1'
#
loop_
_entity.id
_entity.type
_entity.pdbx_description
1 polymer ?
#
loop_
_entity_poly.entity_id
_entity_poly.type
_entity_poly.pdbx_seq_one_letter_code
_entity_poly.pdbx_strand_id
1 'polypeptide(L)'
;MEVVNGAFGSNGGVATDGFARVLDVDNRPIEGLYAAGNTTENAYAAGYPGAGATLGPIMTMGYLAGRTIAGQSPEYESTEYGSPEHCAPHARVRVSA
;
A
#
# COMPACT_ATOMS: atom_id res chain seq x y z
N MET A 1 9.19 1.88 -34.57
CA MET A 1 8.72 1.04 -33.45
C MET A 1 7.22 1.14 -33.42
N GLU A 2 6.52 0.03 -33.61
CA GLU A 2 5.04 -0.02 -33.54
C GLU A 2 4.60 -0.09 -32.08
N VAL A 3 3.51 0.61 -31.72
CA VAL A 3 2.93 0.61 -30.38
C VAL A 3 1.52 0.06 -30.48
N VAL A 4 1.25 -1.00 -29.71
CA VAL A 4 -0.04 -1.68 -29.66
C VAL A 4 -0.50 -1.79 -28.21
N ASN A 5 -1.82 -1.90 -28.02
CA ASN A 5 -2.41 -2.09 -26.69
C ASN A 5 -2.05 -3.49 -26.17
N GLY A 6 -1.64 -3.55 -24.90
CA GLY A 6 -1.37 -4.81 -24.19
C GLY A 6 -2.11 -4.85 -22.85
N ALA A 7 -2.32 -6.06 -22.34
CA ALA A 7 -2.80 -6.25 -20.97
C ALA A 7 -1.67 -5.90 -19.99
N PHE A 8 -1.90 -4.93 -19.11
CA PHE A 8 -0.91 -4.44 -18.15
C PHE A 8 -0.94 -5.21 -16.82
N GLY A 9 -2.14 -5.46 -16.28
CA GLY A 9 -2.33 -6.14 -15.01
C GLY A 9 -3.79 -6.13 -14.58
N SER A 10 -4.08 -6.74 -13.43
CA SER A 10 -5.39 -6.71 -12.78
C SER A 10 -5.42 -5.67 -11.67
N ASN A 11 -6.58 -5.03 -11.51
CA ASN A 11 -6.85 -4.21 -10.33
C ASN A 11 -7.55 -5.00 -9.21
N GLY A 12 -8.15 -6.15 -9.52
CA GLY A 12 -8.70 -7.05 -8.51
C GLY A 12 -7.60 -7.89 -7.87
N GLY A 13 -7.98 -8.60 -6.81
CA GLY A 13 -7.10 -9.49 -6.07
C GLY A 13 -7.71 -9.87 -4.74
N VAL A 14 -6.89 -10.41 -3.84
CA VAL A 14 -7.30 -10.76 -2.48
C VAL A 14 -7.54 -9.47 -1.67
N ALA A 15 -8.67 -9.40 -0.98
CA ALA A 15 -8.98 -8.28 -0.10
C ALA A 15 -8.09 -8.30 1.15
N THR A 16 -7.59 -7.14 1.54
CA THR A 16 -6.74 -6.97 2.73
C THR A 16 -7.12 -5.73 3.52
N ASP A 17 -6.97 -5.78 4.84
CA ASP A 17 -7.08 -4.58 5.67
C ASP A 17 -5.81 -3.71 5.64
N GLY A 18 -5.80 -2.60 6.41
CA GLY A 18 -4.64 -1.70 6.53
C GLY A 18 -3.38 -2.30 7.15
N PHE A 19 -3.42 -3.56 7.60
CA PHE A 19 -2.29 -4.32 8.14
C PHE A 19 -1.88 -5.51 7.25
N ALA A 20 -2.37 -5.53 6.00
CA ALA A 20 -2.10 -6.56 5.00
C ALA A 20 -2.66 -7.95 5.34
N ARG A 21 -3.57 -8.04 6.31
CA ARG A 21 -4.22 -9.31 6.67
C ARG A 21 -5.28 -9.62 5.63
N VAL A 22 -5.28 -10.84 5.12
CA VAL A 22 -6.28 -11.29 4.15
C VAL A 22 -7.64 -11.34 4.82
N LEU A 23 -8.66 -10.84 4.13
CA LEU A 23 -10.04 -10.85 4.58
C LEU A 23 -10.82 -12.01 3.96
N ASP A 24 -11.67 -12.65 4.75
CA ASP A 24 -12.67 -13.60 4.26
C ASP A 24 -13.87 -12.88 3.61
N VAL A 25 -14.86 -13.66 3.17
CA VAL A 25 -16.09 -13.15 2.50
C VAL A 25 -16.97 -12.29 3.40
N ASP A 26 -16.77 -12.35 4.72
CA ASP A 26 -17.49 -11.54 5.72
C ASP A 26 -16.63 -10.35 6.20
N ASN A 27 -15.52 -10.05 5.51
CA ASN A 27 -14.53 -9.02 5.86
C ASN A 27 -13.83 -9.26 7.20
N ARG A 28 -13.69 -10.52 7.64
CA ARG A 28 -12.92 -10.86 8.85
C ARG A 28 -11.49 -11.27 8.47
N PRO A 29 -10.47 -10.80 9.20
CA PRO A 29 -9.10 -11.25 8.99
C PRO A 29 -8.95 -12.76 9.17
N ILE A 30 -8.35 -13.42 8.20
CA ILE A 30 -7.94 -14.82 8.29
C ILE A 30 -6.60 -14.87 9.04
N GLU A 31 -6.59 -15.58 10.16
CA GLU A 31 -5.42 -15.66 11.04
C GLU A 31 -4.20 -16.24 10.32
N GLY A 32 -3.06 -15.56 10.44
CA GLY A 32 -1.79 -15.98 9.86
C GLY A 32 -1.66 -15.79 8.33
N LEU A 33 -2.70 -15.31 7.65
CA LEU A 33 -2.69 -15.11 6.20
C LEU A 33 -2.54 -13.64 5.83
N TYR A 34 -1.50 -13.34 5.06
CA TYR A 34 -1.16 -11.99 4.61
C TYR A 34 -0.98 -11.97 3.09
N ALA A 35 -1.30 -10.83 2.48
CA ALA A 35 -1.07 -10.61 1.06
C ALA A 35 -0.60 -9.17 0.83
N ALA A 36 0.30 -9.00 -0.14
CA ALA A 36 0.77 -7.72 -0.63
C ALA A 36 1.20 -7.87 -2.10
N GLY A 37 1.39 -6.76 -2.81
CA GLY A 37 1.76 -6.83 -4.23
C GLY A 37 0.56 -6.85 -5.16
N ASN A 38 0.82 -7.24 -6.41
CA ASN A 38 -0.22 -7.35 -7.45
C ASN A 38 -1.24 -8.49 -7.17
N THR A 39 -1.03 -9.29 -6.14
CA THR A 39 -1.96 -10.35 -5.70
C THR A 39 -3.14 -9.79 -4.91
N THR A 40 -3.00 -8.60 -4.31
CA THR A 40 -4.08 -7.94 -3.56
C THR A 40 -4.95 -7.10 -4.47
N GLU A 41 -6.16 -6.81 -4.02
CA GLU A 41 -6.94 -5.75 -4.66
C GLU A 41 -6.20 -4.40 -4.61
N ASN A 42 -6.36 -3.62 -5.66
CA ASN A 42 -5.78 -2.30 -5.77
C ASN A 42 -6.68 -1.29 -5.04
N ALA A 43 -6.09 -0.41 -4.23
CA ALA A 43 -6.80 0.67 -3.53
C ALA A 43 -7.57 1.61 -4.48
N TYR A 44 -7.18 1.66 -5.76
CA TYR A 44 -7.85 2.46 -6.79
C TYR A 44 -9.03 1.76 -7.48
N ALA A 45 -9.40 0.55 -7.02
CA ALA A 45 -10.46 -0.26 -7.60
C ALA A 45 -10.30 -0.38 -9.13
N ALA A 46 -11.35 -0.21 -9.93
CA ALA A 46 -11.27 -0.31 -11.39
C ALA A 46 -10.41 0.80 -12.06
N GLY A 47 -10.01 1.84 -11.34
CA GLY A 47 -9.21 2.95 -11.87
C GLY A 47 -7.70 2.71 -11.81
N TYR A 48 -6.97 3.30 -12.75
CA TYR A 48 -5.50 3.40 -12.70
C TYR A 48 -5.09 4.86 -12.87
N PRO A 49 -4.76 5.59 -11.78
CA PRO A 49 -4.58 7.04 -11.83
C PRO A 49 -3.32 7.51 -12.57
N GLY A 50 -2.45 6.59 -12.99
CA GLY A 50 -1.29 6.89 -13.82
C GLY A 50 -0.09 6.00 -13.51
N ALA A 51 1.03 6.28 -14.17
CA ALA A 51 2.27 5.57 -13.95
C ALA A 51 2.69 5.62 -12.47
N GLY A 52 3.11 4.47 -11.94
CA GLY A 52 3.52 4.33 -10.53
C GLY A 52 2.38 4.01 -9.56
N ALA A 53 1.12 4.07 -10.00
CA ALA A 53 -0.03 3.76 -9.15
C ALA A 53 -0.10 2.27 -8.76
N THR A 54 0.66 1.39 -9.40
CA THR A 54 0.86 0.01 -8.92
C THR A 54 2.00 -0.02 -7.91
N LEU A 55 3.22 0.36 -8.34
CA LEU A 55 4.43 0.18 -7.53
C LEU A 55 4.40 0.94 -6.20
N GLY A 56 3.92 2.18 -6.18
CA GLY A 56 3.88 2.99 -4.96
C GLY A 56 3.06 2.32 -3.84
N PRO A 57 1.76 2.09 -4.05
CA PRO A 57 0.92 1.44 -3.05
C PRO A 57 1.38 0.05 -2.67
N ILE A 58 1.78 -0.81 -3.63
CA ILE A 58 2.15 -2.18 -3.30
C ILE A 58 3.44 -2.27 -2.47
N MET A 59 4.39 -1.35 -2.69
CA MET A 59 5.63 -1.29 -1.89
C MET A 59 5.33 -0.83 -0.46
N THR A 60 4.48 0.19 -0.31
CA THR A 60 4.00 0.63 1.01
C THR A 60 3.28 -0.50 1.74
N MET A 61 2.39 -1.21 1.04
CA MET A 61 1.64 -2.30 1.63
C MET A 61 2.52 -3.49 1.99
N GLY A 62 3.51 -3.82 1.15
CA GLY A 62 4.51 -4.86 1.45
C GLY A 62 5.34 -4.53 2.69
N TYR A 63 5.71 -3.27 2.88
CA TYR A 63 6.39 -2.82 4.09
C TYR A 63 5.50 -2.97 5.34
N LEU A 64 4.23 -2.56 5.26
CA LEU A 64 3.27 -2.73 6.35
C LEU A 64 3.07 -4.22 6.68
N ALA A 65 2.91 -5.07 5.67
CA ALA A 65 2.79 -6.52 5.85
C ALA A 65 3.98 -7.09 6.62
N GLY A 66 5.21 -6.73 6.23
CA GLY A 66 6.42 -7.19 6.91
C GLY A 66 6.47 -6.77 8.38
N ARG A 67 6.13 -5.51 8.69
CA ARG A 67 6.08 -5.02 10.07
C ARG A 67 5.01 -5.74 10.89
N THR A 68 3.81 -5.91 10.34
CA THR A 68 2.72 -6.62 11.02
C THR A 68 3.11 -8.07 11.32
N ILE A 69 3.70 -8.77 10.35
CA ILE A 69 4.20 -10.14 10.53
C ILE A 69 5.28 -10.19 11.64
N ALA A 70 6.15 -9.19 11.70
CA ALA A 70 7.20 -9.09 12.72
C ALA A 70 6.69 -8.64 14.10
N GLY A 71 5.39 -8.36 14.28
CA GLY A 71 4.84 -7.81 15.52
C GLY A 71 5.28 -6.37 15.79
N GLN A 72 5.76 -5.67 14.76
CA GLN A 72 6.18 -4.28 14.84
C GLN A 72 5.03 -3.37 14.44
N SER A 73 4.68 -2.41 15.28
CA SER A 73 3.71 -1.38 14.88
C SER A 73 4.33 -0.50 13.78
N PRO A 74 3.59 -0.12 12.73
CA PRO A 74 4.04 0.91 11.82
C PRO A 74 4.17 2.23 12.59
N GLU A 75 5.40 2.68 12.82
CA GLU A 75 5.65 3.98 13.42
C GLU A 75 5.41 5.04 12.35
N TYR A 76 4.42 5.89 12.59
CA TYR A 76 4.16 7.07 11.78
C TYR A 76 4.56 8.30 12.58
N GLU A 77 5.74 8.86 12.30
CA GLU A 77 6.15 10.14 12.89
C GLU A 77 5.42 11.27 12.13
N SER A 78 4.29 11.73 12.67
CA SER A 78 3.68 12.97 12.22
C SER A 78 4.60 14.11 12.67
N THR A 79 5.36 14.68 11.74
CA THR A 79 6.04 15.94 12.01
C THR A 79 4.97 17.01 12.16
N GLU A 80 4.70 17.46 13.39
CA GLU A 80 3.89 18.65 13.60
C GLU A 80 4.59 19.83 12.90
N TYR A 81 3.94 20.35 11.86
CA TYR A 81 4.42 21.50 11.12
C TYR A 81 4.38 22.73 12.03
N GLY A 82 5.55 23.23 12.42
CA GLY A 82 5.70 24.58 12.95
C GLY A 82 5.44 25.62 11.86
N SER A 83 4.47 26.49 12.11
CA SER A 83 4.16 27.79 11.47
C SER A 83 3.97 27.87 9.93
N PRO A 84 3.04 28.69 9.41
CA PRO A 84 2.57 28.63 8.01
C PRO A 84 3.54 29.18 6.93
N GLU A 85 4.75 29.59 7.28
CA GLU A 85 5.56 30.50 6.44
C GLU A 85 6.62 29.84 5.55
N HIS A 86 6.89 28.54 5.71
CA HIS A 86 7.82 27.81 4.85
C HIS A 86 7.24 26.47 4.39
N CYS A 87 6.41 26.52 3.35
CA CYS A 87 5.91 25.34 2.65
C CYS A 87 7.06 24.61 1.94
N ALA A 88 7.59 23.56 2.56
CA ALA A 88 8.33 22.51 1.88
C ALA A 88 7.51 21.20 1.99
N PRO A 89 7.02 20.62 0.89
CA PRO A 89 6.10 19.48 0.93
C PRO A 89 6.88 18.17 0.90
N HIS A 90 7.17 17.56 2.05
CA HIS A 90 7.59 16.15 2.10
C HIS A 90 7.55 15.61 3.53
N ALA A 91 6.52 14.83 3.83
CA ALA A 91 6.50 13.95 5.00
C ALA A 91 7.66 12.95 4.89
N ARG A 92 8.52 12.88 5.91
CA ARG A 92 9.61 11.90 5.97
C ARG A 92 9.12 10.67 6.70
N VAL A 93 9.06 9.53 6.02
CA VAL A 93 8.90 8.23 6.68
C VAL A 93 10.27 7.85 7.25
N ARG A 94 10.42 7.85 8.58
CA ARG A 94 11.58 7.21 9.21
C ARG A 94 11.30 5.71 9.31
N VAL A 95 12.09 4.91 8.60
CA VAL A 95 12.17 3.46 8.81
C VAL A 95 13.23 3.23 9.88
N SER A 96 12.81 3.02 11.13
CA SER A 96 13.66 2.43 12.17
C SER A 96 13.77 0.93 11.89
N ALA A 97 15.01 0.45 11.75
CA ALA A 97 15.37 -0.96 11.56
C ALA A 97 15.45 -1.68 12.91
#